data_AF-A0A059WIW2-F1
#
_entry.id   AF-A0A059WIW2-F1
#
_cell.length_a   1.000
_cell.length_b   1.000
_cell.length_c   1.000
_cell.angle_alpha   90.00
_cell.angle_beta   90.00
_cell.angle_gamma   90.00
#
_symmetry.space_group_name_H-M   'P 1'
#
loop_
_entity.id
_entity.type
_entity.pdbx_description
1 polymer ?
#
loop_
_entity_poly.entity_id
_entity_poly.type
_entity_poly.pdbx_seq_one_letter_code
_entity_poly.pdbx_strand_id
1 'polypeptide(L)'
;MILRLRVILWVFVITAVVVLGSTFVTYQFGNQVLRAHEREQIRRQVIIDLDGITSTVKDAETGQRGFIITGDERYLAPFNEALSRLPAEIATFKSMPRIDISEADVDRVTKLVDQKIAELRRTVELRRTGGFDAAAEAVRS
;
A
#
# COMPACT_ATOMS: atom_id res chain seq x y z
N MET A 1 -18.52 -7.96 -68.51
CA MET A 1 -18.85 -6.85 -67.59
C MET A 1 -19.27 -7.33 -66.20
N ILE A 2 -20.26 -8.23 -66.09
CA ILE A 2 -20.85 -8.70 -64.81
C ILE A 2 -19.85 -9.41 -63.88
N LEU A 3 -18.92 -10.22 -64.41
CA LEU A 3 -17.93 -10.93 -63.60
C LEU A 3 -16.98 -9.99 -62.83
N ARG A 4 -16.52 -8.91 -63.48
CA ARG A 4 -15.65 -7.90 -62.84
C ARG A 4 -16.36 -7.18 -61.69
N LEU A 5 -17.64 -6.86 -61.86
CA LEU A 5 -18.46 -6.20 -60.84
C LEU A 5 -18.68 -7.11 -59.60
N ARG A 6 -18.91 -8.41 -59.82
CA ARG A 6 -19.06 -9.38 -58.72
C ARG A 6 -17.76 -9.54 -57.93
N VAL A 7 -16.61 -9.59 -58.60
CA VAL A 7 -15.30 -9.67 -57.93
C VAL A 7 -15.04 -8.43 -57.08
N ILE A 8 -15.30 -7.23 -57.60
CA ILE A 8 -15.13 -5.97 -56.85
C ILE A 8 -16.03 -5.96 -55.61
N LEU A 9 -17.29 -6.40 -55.74
CA LEU A 9 -18.24 -6.45 -54.62
C LEU A 9 -17.77 -7.43 -53.53
N TRP A 10 -17.26 -8.62 -53.90
CA TRP A 10 -16.71 -9.57 -52.93
C TRP A 10 -15.48 -9.04 -52.20
N VAL A 11 -14.57 -8.35 -52.90
CA VAL A 11 -13.40 -7.71 -52.27
C VAL A 11 -13.84 -6.67 -51.23
N PHE A 12 -14.85 -5.87 -51.57
CA PHE A 12 -15.39 -4.86 -50.65
C PHE A 12 -16.03 -5.48 -49.40
N VAL A 13 -16.81 -6.54 -49.58
CA VAL A 13 -17.44 -7.30 -48.49
C VAL A 13 -16.37 -7.92 -47.58
N ILE A 14 -15.35 -8.56 -48.14
CA ILE A 14 -14.26 -9.16 -47.36
C ILE A 14 -13.52 -8.09 -46.55
N THR A 15 -13.21 -6.95 -47.17
CA THR A 15 -12.52 -5.84 -46.50
C THR A 15 -13.36 -5.29 -45.35
N ALA A 16 -14.67 -5.09 -45.56
CA ALA A 16 -15.60 -4.64 -44.53
C ALA A 16 -15.68 -5.63 -43.36
N VAL A 17 -15.74 -6.93 -43.62
CA VAL A 17 -15.74 -7.98 -42.58
C VAL A 17 -14.45 -7.97 -41.78
N VAL A 18 -13.28 -7.82 -42.43
CA VAL A 18 -11.98 -7.74 -41.74
C VAL A 18 -11.91 -6.51 -40.83
N VAL A 19 -12.36 -5.33 -41.31
CA VAL A 19 -12.36 -4.09 -40.53
C VAL A 19 -13.34 -4.16 -39.35
N LEU A 20 -14.54 -4.70 -39.56
CA LEU A 20 -15.52 -4.86 -38.49
C LEU A 20 -15.06 -5.89 -37.46
N GLY A 21 -14.46 -7.00 -37.91
CA GLY A 21 -13.89 -8.02 -37.03
C GLY A 21 -12.74 -7.47 -36.19
N SER A 22 -11.79 -6.73 -36.79
CA SER A 22 -10.68 -6.13 -36.05
C SER A 22 -11.16 -5.07 -35.06
N THR A 23 -12.15 -4.26 -35.42
CA THR A 23 -12.78 -3.28 -34.52
C THR A 23 -13.46 -3.98 -33.34
N PHE A 24 -14.20 -5.06 -33.59
CA PHE A 24 -14.85 -5.85 -32.55
C PHE A 24 -13.85 -6.48 -31.58
N VAL A 25 -12.77 -7.09 -32.10
CA VAL A 25 -11.68 -7.64 -31.29
C VAL A 25 -11.01 -6.54 -30.46
N THR A 26 -10.74 -5.38 -31.05
CA THR A 26 -10.14 -4.23 -30.36
C THR A 26 -11.02 -3.73 -29.22
N TYR A 27 -12.34 -3.64 -29.45
CA TYR A 27 -13.30 -3.27 -28.40
C TYR A 27 -13.35 -4.28 -27.25
N GLN A 28 -13.34 -5.58 -27.56
CA GLN A 28 -13.34 -6.64 -26.54
C GLN A 28 -12.04 -6.66 -25.72
N PHE A 29 -10.89 -6.48 -26.37
CA PHE A 29 -9.59 -6.42 -25.70
C PHE A 29 -9.38 -5.12 -24.91
N GLY A 30 -9.93 -3.99 -25.37
CA GLY A 30 -9.86 -2.71 -24.66
C GLY A 30 -10.45 -2.78 -23.24
N ASN A 31 -11.53 -3.54 -23.05
CA ASN A 31 -12.14 -3.75 -21.73
C ASN A 31 -11.30 -4.65 -20.80
N GLN A 32 -10.44 -5.52 -21.33
CA GLN A 32 -9.53 -6.33 -20.52
C GLN A 32 -8.33 -5.50 -20.03
N VAL A 33 -7.83 -4.58 -20.86
CA VAL A 33 -6.73 -3.67 -20.52
C VAL A 33 -7.15 -2.71 -19.40
N LEU A 34 -8.37 -2.15 -19.46
CA LEU A 34 -8.91 -1.28 -18.41
C LEU A 34 -9.00 -1.98 -17.04
N ARG A 35 -9.48 -3.23 -16.99
CA ARG A 35 -9.56 -4.01 -15.74
C ARG A 35 -8.19 -4.42 -15.20
N ALA A 36 -7.21 -4.64 -16.08
CA ALA A 36 -5.83 -4.90 -15.68
C ALA A 36 -5.19 -3.66 -15.04
N HIS A 37 -5.49 -2.46 -15.54
CA HIS A 37 -5.01 -1.21 -14.97
C HIS A 37 -5.58 -0.91 -13.59
N GLU A 38 -6.88 -1.12 -13.36
CA GLU A 38 -7.50 -0.89 -12.04
C GLU A 38 -6.89 -1.78 -10.95
N ARG A 39 -6.63 -3.06 -11.25
CA ARG A 39 -5.99 -3.99 -10.31
C ARG A 39 -4.56 -3.57 -9.98
N GLU A 40 -3.79 -3.15 -10.99
CA GLU A 40 -2.42 -2.68 -10.81
C GLU A 40 -2.38 -1.40 -9.97
N GLN A 41 -3.31 -0.47 -10.17
CA GLN A 41 -3.40 0.75 -9.36
C GLN A 41 -3.70 0.43 -7.88
N ILE A 42 -4.65 -0.46 -7.62
CA ILE A 42 -4.99 -0.87 -6.26
C ILE A 42 -3.81 -1.55 -5.58
N ARG A 43 -3.09 -2.45 -6.29
CA ARG A 43 -1.89 -3.09 -5.76
C ARG A 43 -0.80 -2.08 -5.41
N ARG A 44 -0.54 -1.12 -6.29
CA ARG A 44 0.44 -0.04 -6.02
C ARG A 44 0.04 0.79 -4.81
N GLN A 45 -1.24 1.11 -4.69
CA GLN A 45 -1.73 1.89 -3.58
C GLN A 45 -1.55 1.15 -2.24
N VAL A 46 -1.82 -0.16 -2.19
CA VAL A 46 -1.54 -1.00 -1.01
C VAL A 46 -0.07 -0.94 -0.60
N ILE A 47 0.86 -0.97 -1.57
CA ILE A 47 2.31 -0.88 -1.29
C ILE A 47 2.67 0.49 -0.71
N ILE A 48 2.12 1.56 -1.29
CA ILE A 48 2.35 2.94 -0.82
C ILE A 48 1.86 3.12 0.62
N ASP A 49 0.66 2.60 0.93
CA ASP A 49 0.11 2.67 2.28
C ASP A 49 0.96 1.91 3.30
N LEU A 50 1.43 0.71 2.95
CA LEU A 50 2.31 -0.08 3.81
C LEU A 50 3.68 0.59 4.03
N ASP A 51 4.23 1.23 3.00
CA ASP A 51 5.47 1.99 3.11
C ASP A 51 5.29 3.23 4.00
N GLY A 52 4.15 3.91 3.87
CA GLY A 52 3.75 5.02 4.75
C GLY A 52 3.70 4.60 6.23
N ILE A 53 2.95 3.54 6.54
CA ILE A 53 2.85 2.99 7.90
C ILE A 53 4.24 2.62 8.42
N THR A 54 5.06 1.95 7.60
CA THR A 54 6.42 1.55 7.97
C THR A 54 7.30 2.76 8.25
N SER A 55 7.21 3.81 7.44
CA SER A 55 7.94 5.06 7.65
C SER A 55 7.54 5.72 8.97
N THR A 56 6.24 5.82 9.24
CA THR A 56 5.76 6.45 10.47
C THR A 56 6.14 5.65 11.72
N VAL A 57 6.15 4.31 11.66
CA VAL A 57 6.69 3.49 12.77
C VAL A 57 8.20 3.72 12.95
N LYS A 58 8.97 3.86 11.87
CA LYS A 58 10.41 4.17 11.95
C LYS A 58 10.68 5.55 12.55
N ASP A 59 9.86 6.55 12.21
CA ASP A 59 9.96 7.88 12.81
C ASP A 59 9.71 7.80 14.32
N ALA A 60 8.72 7.01 14.73
CA ALA A 60 8.42 6.76 16.13
C ALA A 60 9.60 6.12 16.87
N GLU A 61 10.19 5.08 16.28
CA GLU A 61 11.36 4.40 16.82
C GLU A 61 12.58 5.32 16.88
N THR A 62 12.77 6.17 15.87
CA THR A 62 13.89 7.13 15.83
C THR A 62 13.78 8.14 16.96
N GLY A 63 12.59 8.72 17.17
CA GLY A 63 12.34 9.63 18.29
C GLY A 63 12.52 8.95 19.65
N GLN A 64 11.98 7.74 19.79
CA GLN A 64 12.14 6.94 21.01
C GLN A 64 13.61 6.64 21.32
N ARG A 65 14.42 6.23 20.34
CA ARG A 65 15.85 5.95 20.53
C ARG A 65 16.60 7.22 20.92
N GLY A 66 16.29 8.36 20.29
CA GLY A 66 16.84 9.66 20.65
C GLY A 66 16.57 10.01 22.11
N PHE A 67 15.34 9.80 22.58
CA PHE A 67 14.97 9.99 23.99
C PHE A 67 15.68 9.01 24.93
N ILE A 68 15.77 7.72 24.57
CA ILE A 68 16.51 6.76 25.39
C ILE A 68 17.95 7.21 25.58
N ILE A 69 18.64 7.54 24.49
CA ILE A 69 20.07 7.90 24.52
C ILE A 69 20.29 9.20 25.30
N THR A 70 19.47 10.22 25.08
CA THR A 70 19.72 11.57 25.61
C THR A 70 19.01 11.88 26.92
N GLY A 71 17.85 11.25 27.16
CA GLY A 71 16.91 11.63 28.22
C GLY A 71 16.15 12.93 27.95
N ASP A 72 16.30 13.55 26.78
CA ASP A 72 15.66 14.82 26.44
C ASP A 72 14.31 14.58 25.74
N GLU A 73 13.22 15.01 26.39
CA GLU A 73 11.84 14.88 25.92
C GLU A 73 11.60 15.46 24.53
N ARG A 74 12.42 16.41 24.06
CA ARG A 74 12.30 16.97 22.70
C ARG A 74 12.49 15.91 21.62
N TYR A 75 13.25 14.85 21.89
CA TYR A 75 13.40 13.73 20.96
C TYR A 75 12.13 12.87 20.83
N LEU A 76 11.14 13.00 21.72
CA LEU A 76 9.86 12.31 21.57
C LEU A 76 8.91 12.97 20.58
N ALA A 77 9.26 14.12 19.98
CA ALA A 77 8.40 14.77 18.99
C ALA A 77 8.00 13.84 17.82
N PRO A 78 8.93 13.11 17.14
CA PRO A 78 8.57 12.15 16.09
C PRO A 78 7.72 10.97 16.59
N PHE A 79 7.97 10.52 17.83
CA PHE A 79 7.16 9.47 18.47
C PHE A 79 5.71 9.91 18.69
N ASN A 80 5.51 11.12 19.23
CA ASN A 80 4.18 11.66 19.45
C ASN A 80 3.45 11.96 18.14
N GLU A 81 4.16 12.45 17.11
CA GLU A 81 3.58 12.66 15.78
C GLU A 81 3.09 11.33 15.20
N ALA A 82 3.93 10.28 15.23
CA ALA A 82 3.56 8.97 14.74
C ALA A 82 2.33 8.38 15.44
N LEU A 83 2.21 8.55 16.76
CA LEU A 83 1.03 8.12 17.52
C LEU A 83 -0.26 8.81 17.06
N SER A 84 -0.18 10.04 16.55
CA SER A 84 -1.35 10.76 16.03
C SER A 84 -1.70 10.38 14.58
N ARG A 85 -0.70 10.01 13.76
CA ARG A 85 -0.87 9.68 12.34
C ARG A 85 -1.27 8.24 12.08
N LEU A 86 -0.67 7.28 12.79
CA LEU A 86 -0.87 5.84 12.56
C LEU A 86 -2.34 5.39 12.56
N PRO A 87 -3.24 5.89 13.45
CA PRO A 87 -4.64 5.48 13.42
C PRO A 87 -5.33 5.76 12.07
N ALA A 88 -5.04 6.91 11.45
CA ALA A 88 -5.62 7.30 10.17
C ALA A 88 -5.01 6.50 9.00
N GLU A 89 -3.71 6.26 9.02
CA GLU A 89 -3.01 5.45 8.02
C GLU A 89 -3.50 3.99 8.04
N ILE A 90 -3.65 3.40 9.24
CA ILE A 90 -4.21 2.06 9.41
C ILE A 90 -5.67 2.00 8.96
N ALA A 91 -6.49 3.01 9.27
CA ALA A 91 -7.88 3.05 8.83
C ALA A 91 -7.99 3.10 7.29
N THR A 92 -7.11 3.86 6.64
CA THR A 92 -7.03 3.96 5.19
C THR A 92 -6.66 2.60 4.58
N PHE A 93 -5.60 1.96 5.08
CA PHE A 93 -5.16 0.64 4.65
C PHE A 93 -6.26 -0.43 4.82
N LYS A 94 -6.99 -0.41 5.94
CA LYS A 94 -8.12 -1.33 6.20
C LYS A 94 -9.30 -1.14 5.24
N SER A 95 -9.49 0.06 4.71
CA SER A 95 -10.59 0.38 3.80
C SER A 95 -10.32 -0.02 2.34
N MET A 96 -9.11 -0.45 2.01
CA MET A 96 -8.72 -0.73 0.63
C MET A 96 -9.41 -1.97 0.04
N PRO A 97 -9.76 -1.95 -1.26
CA PRO A 97 -10.31 -3.11 -1.94
C PRO A 97 -9.36 -4.32 -1.85
N ARG A 98 -9.90 -5.46 -1.41
CA ARG A 98 -9.15 -6.71 -1.28
C ARG A 98 -9.01 -7.40 -2.64
N ILE A 99 -8.00 -7.00 -3.40
CA ILE A 99 -7.70 -7.63 -4.70
C ILE A 99 -6.66 -8.74 -4.57
N ASP A 100 -5.65 -8.55 -3.72
CA ASP A 100 -4.54 -9.50 -3.51
C ASP A 100 -4.15 -9.66 -2.02
N ILE A 101 -4.92 -9.08 -1.09
CA ILE A 101 -4.62 -9.11 0.35
C ILE A 101 -5.75 -9.78 1.11
N SER A 102 -5.40 -10.73 1.99
CA SER A 102 -6.41 -11.37 2.83
C SER A 102 -6.80 -10.49 4.03
N GLU A 103 -7.97 -10.75 4.61
CA GLU A 103 -8.36 -10.19 5.93
C GLU A 103 -7.29 -10.48 6.98
N ALA A 104 -6.76 -11.71 6.99
CA ALA A 104 -5.73 -12.16 7.92
C ALA A 104 -4.42 -11.36 7.79
N ASP A 105 -4.02 -10.97 6.58
CA ASP A 105 -2.83 -10.15 6.37
C ASP A 105 -3.01 -8.73 6.90
N VAL A 106 -4.19 -8.15 6.71
CA VAL A 106 -4.51 -6.82 7.25
C VAL A 106 -4.53 -6.81 8.77
N ASP A 107 -5.15 -7.84 9.37
CA ASP A 107 -5.16 -8.01 10.81
C ASP A 107 -3.75 -8.22 11.36
N ARG A 108 -2.92 -9.00 10.63
CA ARG A 108 -1.52 -9.22 11.00
C ARG A 108 -0.72 -7.92 10.99
N VAL A 109 -0.82 -7.10 9.94
CA VAL A 109 -0.13 -5.80 9.88
C VAL A 109 -0.56 -4.90 11.02
N THR A 110 -1.88 -4.77 11.24
CA THR A 110 -2.43 -3.95 12.33
C THR A 110 -1.88 -4.40 13.69
N LYS A 111 -1.91 -5.71 13.96
CA LYS A 111 -1.42 -6.28 15.21
C LYS A 111 0.08 -6.04 15.41
N LEU A 112 0.89 -6.15 14.35
CA LEU A 112 2.33 -5.90 14.41
C LEU A 112 2.63 -4.43 14.72
N VAL A 113 1.89 -3.50 14.12
CA VAL A 113 2.02 -2.06 14.42
C VAL A 113 1.66 -1.79 15.88
N ASP A 114 0.54 -2.32 16.36
CA ASP A 114 0.10 -2.14 17.75
C ASP A 114 1.12 -2.71 18.74
N GLN A 115 1.66 -3.91 18.47
CA GLN A 115 2.71 -4.53 19.26
C GLN A 115 3.97 -3.66 19.30
N LYS A 116 4.42 -3.17 18.15
CA LYS A 116 5.62 -2.33 18.08
C LYS A 116 5.43 -1.02 18.83
N ILE A 117 4.29 -0.35 18.68
CA ILE A 117 4.00 0.88 19.40
C ILE A 117 3.90 0.64 20.91
N ALA A 118 3.34 -0.48 21.35
CA ALA A 118 3.31 -0.85 22.77
C ALA A 118 4.71 -1.07 23.35
N GLU A 119 5.59 -1.74 22.60
CA GLU A 119 7.01 -1.93 22.94
C GLU A 119 7.73 -0.58 23.08
N LEU A 120 7.59 0.31 22.09
CA LEU A 120 8.20 1.65 22.12
C LEU A 120 7.69 2.47 23.31
N ARG A 121 6.38 2.43 23.59
CA ARG A 121 5.81 3.13 24.76
C ARG A 121 6.38 2.60 26.07
N ARG A 122 6.50 1.28 26.20
CA ARG A 122 7.06 0.64 27.40
C ARG A 122 8.51 1.09 27.64
N THR A 123 9.32 1.13 26.59
CA THR A 123 10.74 1.52 26.71
C THR A 123 10.92 3.01 27.01
N VAL A 124 10.05 3.89 26.49
CA VAL A 124 9.98 5.31 26.91
C VAL A 124 9.65 5.41 28.40
N GLU A 125 8.68 4.65 28.89
CA GLU A 125 8.29 4.69 30.30
C GLU A 125 9.40 4.17 31.22
N LEU A 126 10.08 3.08 30.82
CA LEU A 126 11.26 2.59 31.53
C LEU A 126 12.37 3.64 31.57
N ARG A 127 12.57 4.41 30.50
CA ARG A 127 13.57 5.48 30.48
C ARG A 127 13.23 6.60 31.46
N ARG A 128 11.95 6.93 31.61
CA ARG A 128 11.45 7.97 32.54
C ARG A 128 11.54 7.54 34.01
N THR A 129 11.22 6.28 34.31
CA THR A 129 11.07 5.78 35.69
C THR A 129 12.31 5.04 36.21
N GLY A 130 12.99 4.28 35.35
CA GLY A 130 14.11 3.39 35.69
C GLY A 130 15.46 3.81 35.10
N GLY A 131 15.51 4.91 34.33
CA GLY A 131 16.75 5.42 33.76
C GLY A 131 17.20 4.71 32.48
N PHE A 132 18.43 5.01 32.02
CA PHE A 132 18.95 4.52 30.74
C PHE A 132 19.10 3.00 30.72
N ASP A 133 19.69 2.41 31.76
CA ASP A 133 20.02 0.97 31.77
C ASP A 133 18.76 0.09 31.67
N ALA A 134 17.70 0.44 32.41
CA ALA A 134 16.42 -0.26 32.35
C ALA A 134 15.77 -0.19 30.96
N ALA A 135 15.88 0.97 30.30
CA ALA A 135 15.37 1.14 28.94
C ALA A 135 16.23 0.40 27.90
N ALA A 136 17.55 0.41 28.06
CA ALA A 136 18.49 -0.24 27.15
C ALA A 136 18.38 -1.77 27.19
N GLU A 137 18.11 -2.36 28.36
CA GLU A 137 17.86 -3.79 28.51
C GLU A 137 16.60 -4.21 27.74
N ALA A 138 15.50 -3.45 27.88
CA ALA A 138 14.23 -3.72 27.23
C ALA A 138 14.26 -3.56 25.68
N VAL A 139 15.23 -2.83 25.12
CA VAL A 139 15.43 -2.73 23.66
C VAL A 139 16.24 -3.89 23.10
N ARG A 140 17.02 -4.60 23.94
CA ARG A 140 17.87 -5.72 23.52
C ARG A 140 17.14 -7.07 23.49
N SER A 141 16.01 -7.18 24.18
CA SER A 141 15.16 -8.38 24.27
C SER A 141 14.17 -8.48 23.11
#